data_AF-A0A1H9NQ73-F1
#
_entry.id   AF-A0A1H9NQ73-F1
#
_cell.length_a   1.000
_cell.length_b   1.000
_cell.length_c   1.000
_cell.angle_alpha   90.00
_cell.angle_beta   90.00
_cell.angle_gamma   90.00
#
_symmetry.space_group_name_H-M   'P 1'
#
loop_
_entity.id
_entity.type
_entity.pdbx_description
1 polymer ?
#
loop_
_entity_poly.entity_id
_entity_poly.type
_entity_poly.pdbx_seq_one_letter_code
_entity_poly.pdbx_strand_id
1 'polypeptide(L)'
;MRRSPNASAYAENILIPRNRGQYDRFTSAIERDLGPTANIPQLSADMMTQARSAASDLYDTAYRQPIPGTPELDAVLGTPFGRQALGRARTIAANERRSPDELGFALDAEGNVVLNPQPNDAIARHLDARAALDEAQNAYRAARQSPSADVGRARDQVEAARAQLRATEQALRASPDPSTAASVPAYTTQTLDYVKRGMDDVLEDKRNPLTGRLVLDEAGRAQNGVRGQLLSEVDRLNPDYAAARSAYAGPMASRDALARGGDAYSLHPDELAMQVGDQTPEHLAQMQLGYRGAMVNHAGRVRDNSNPWEATLGSPVARDRLSSIYPETPGVDRLLRVRELEGGLQQTTNAILGNSRTARNQIADQSFLENPMMEGALHAGAALATHGASVPGTAARLAGAGLKSRLALGMGKRAKAKADALAPILLNPDPAAGLSAIDDILARNLAYQAFIQASRPKRLGMFGAGVGSQAAVAPLSY
;
A
#
# COMPACT_ATOMS: atom_id res chain seq x y z
N MET A 1 4.75 -21.44 -53.78
CA MET A 1 5.18 -20.81 -52.51
C MET A 1 5.28 -21.88 -51.43
N ARG A 2 6.48 -22.30 -51.03
CA ARG A 2 6.68 -23.27 -49.94
C ARG A 2 6.57 -22.52 -48.61
N ARG A 3 5.48 -22.76 -47.89
CA ARG A 3 5.16 -22.20 -46.57
C ARG A 3 6.12 -22.80 -45.55
N SER A 4 6.87 -21.98 -44.83
CA SER A 4 7.92 -22.50 -43.94
C SER A 4 7.30 -23.07 -42.65
N PRO A 5 7.60 -24.33 -42.28
CA PRO A 5 7.26 -24.87 -40.96
C PRO A 5 7.91 -24.10 -39.79
N ASN A 6 8.86 -23.22 -40.10
CA ASN A 6 9.72 -22.52 -39.14
C ASN A 6 9.08 -21.23 -38.61
N ALA A 7 8.11 -20.62 -39.31
CA ALA A 7 7.49 -19.35 -38.90
C ALA A 7 6.61 -19.50 -37.64
N SER A 8 5.84 -20.59 -37.54
CA SER A 8 5.05 -20.89 -36.33
C SER A 8 5.91 -21.23 -35.13
N ALA A 9 6.96 -22.04 -35.29
CA ALA A 9 7.90 -22.36 -34.21
C ALA A 9 8.66 -21.11 -33.75
N TYR A 10 9.04 -20.23 -34.68
CA TYR A 10 9.66 -18.94 -34.37
C TYR A 10 8.72 -18.01 -33.60
N ALA A 11 7.45 -17.92 -34.01
CA ALA A 11 6.43 -17.14 -33.30
C ALA A 11 6.17 -17.66 -31.88
N GLU A 12 6.07 -18.97 -31.68
CA GLU A 12 5.92 -19.58 -30.35
C GLU A 12 7.13 -19.27 -29.45
N ASN A 13 8.35 -19.43 -29.97
CA ASN A 13 9.59 -19.21 -29.22
C ASN A 13 9.81 -17.75 -28.79
N ILE A 14 9.17 -16.79 -29.45
CA ILE A 14 9.30 -15.36 -29.14
C ILE A 14 8.11 -14.83 -28.35
N LEU A 15 6.89 -15.19 -28.77
CA LEU A 15 5.68 -14.62 -28.21
C LEU A 15 5.35 -15.21 -26.83
N ILE A 16 5.63 -16.49 -26.58
CA ILE A 16 5.35 -17.12 -25.28
C ILE A 16 6.22 -16.54 -24.16
N PRO A 17 7.57 -16.43 -24.28
CA PRO A 17 8.39 -15.81 -23.25
C PRO A 17 8.06 -14.32 -23.05
N ARG A 18 7.74 -13.59 -24.12
CA ARG A 18 7.30 -12.19 -24.03
C ARG A 18 6.00 -12.04 -23.25
N ASN A 19 5.04 -12.95 -23.47
CA ASN A 19 3.78 -12.96 -22.75
C ASN A 19 4.01 -13.19 -21.24
N ARG A 20 4.93 -14.10 -20.88
CA ARG A 20 5.33 -14.32 -19.48
C ARG A 20 5.97 -13.10 -18.81
N GLY A 21 6.78 -12.32 -19.54
CA GLY A 21 7.40 -11.10 -19.02
C GLY A 21 6.50 -9.86 -18.98
N GLN A 22 5.17 -9.99 -19.13
CA GLN A 22 4.25 -8.84 -19.10
C GLN A 22 4.20 -8.16 -17.75
N TYR A 23 4.24 -8.93 -16.66
CA TYR A 23 4.26 -8.42 -15.30
C TYR A 23 5.52 -7.57 -15.05
N ASP A 24 6.70 -8.09 -15.42
CA ASP A 24 7.95 -7.34 -15.23
C ASP A 24 7.94 -6.02 -15.99
N ARG A 25 7.45 -6.03 -17.24
CA ARG A 25 7.29 -4.79 -18.03
C ARG A 25 6.28 -3.84 -17.42
N PHE A 26 5.20 -4.35 -16.85
CA PHE A 26 4.21 -3.53 -16.13
C PHE A 26 4.87 -2.84 -14.94
N THR A 27 5.54 -3.59 -14.07
CA THR A 27 6.26 -3.04 -12.91
C THR A 27 7.30 -2.01 -13.32
N SER A 28 8.14 -2.30 -14.33
CA SER A 28 9.14 -1.35 -14.83
C SER A 28 8.51 -0.07 -15.41
N ALA A 29 7.33 -0.15 -16.03
CA ALA A 29 6.66 1.04 -16.55
C ALA A 29 6.05 1.89 -15.43
N ILE A 30 5.47 1.26 -14.40
CA ILE A 30 5.02 1.97 -13.19
C ILE A 30 6.20 2.70 -12.55
N GLU A 31 7.35 2.03 -12.41
CA GLU A 31 8.56 2.63 -11.82
C GLU A 31 9.10 3.80 -12.63
N ARG A 32 9.20 3.64 -13.95
CA ARG A 32 9.69 4.67 -14.87
C ARG A 32 8.77 5.88 -14.91
N ASP A 33 7.46 5.67 -15.00
CA ASP A 33 6.52 6.74 -15.33
C ASP A 33 5.85 7.36 -14.11
N LEU A 34 5.69 6.62 -13.00
CA LEU A 34 5.03 7.08 -11.77
C LEU A 34 5.96 7.14 -10.56
N GLY A 35 7.19 6.64 -10.67
CA GLY A 35 8.19 6.62 -9.61
C GLY A 35 8.33 5.27 -8.90
N PRO A 36 9.30 5.14 -7.98
CA PRO A 36 9.71 3.86 -7.41
C PRO A 36 8.57 3.15 -6.66
N THR A 37 8.61 1.82 -6.71
CA THR A 37 7.72 0.96 -5.92
C THR A 37 8.42 0.54 -4.63
N ALA A 38 7.65 0.13 -3.62
CA ALA A 38 8.17 -0.32 -2.34
C ALA A 38 7.38 -1.52 -1.82
N ASN A 39 8.01 -2.31 -0.95
CA ASN A 39 7.33 -3.33 -0.17
C ASN A 39 6.47 -2.64 0.91
N ILE A 40 5.19 -2.42 0.59
CA ILE A 40 4.25 -1.65 1.43
C ILE A 40 4.12 -2.23 2.86
N PRO A 41 3.96 -3.56 3.06
CA PRO A 41 3.98 -4.15 4.40
C PRO A 41 5.23 -3.80 5.22
N GLN A 42 6.42 -3.91 4.61
CA GLN A 42 7.68 -3.59 5.29
C GLN A 42 7.75 -2.11 5.63
N LEU A 43 7.46 -1.23 4.67
CA LEU A 43 7.49 0.21 4.87
C LEU A 43 6.52 0.66 5.98
N SER A 44 5.31 0.07 6.02
CA SER A 44 4.36 0.31 7.11
C SER A 44 4.91 -0.12 8.48
N ALA A 45 5.61 -1.25 8.54
CA ALA A 45 6.22 -1.74 9.78
C ALA A 45 7.39 -0.84 10.23
N ASP A 46 8.18 -0.36 9.27
CA ASP A 46 9.29 0.57 9.51
C ASP A 46 8.77 1.91 10.05
N MET A 47 7.72 2.48 9.45
CA MET A 47 7.07 3.71 9.94
C MET A 47 6.51 3.55 11.36
N MET A 48 5.91 2.40 11.68
CA MET A 48 5.42 2.12 13.03
C MET A 48 6.58 2.01 14.03
N THR A 49 7.69 1.40 13.63
CA THR A 49 8.90 1.29 14.46
C THR A 49 9.51 2.67 14.69
N GLN A 50 9.60 3.48 13.63
CA GLN A 50 10.07 4.87 13.69
C GLN A 50 9.19 5.73 14.62
N ALA A 51 7.86 5.60 14.52
CA ALA A 51 6.92 6.30 15.41
C ALA A 51 7.18 5.96 16.87
N ARG A 52 7.34 4.66 17.17
CA ARG A 52 7.63 4.17 18.53
C ARG A 52 8.97 4.70 19.04
N SER A 53 10.03 4.59 18.24
CA SER A 53 11.36 5.05 18.66
C SER A 53 11.42 6.56 18.86
N ALA A 54 10.74 7.34 18.03
CA ALA A 54 10.72 8.81 18.14
C ALA A 54 9.94 9.29 19.37
N ALA A 55 8.96 8.52 19.83
CA ALA A 55 8.07 8.92 20.91
C ALA A 55 8.38 8.25 22.27
N SER A 56 9.16 7.15 22.30
CA SER A 56 9.36 6.34 23.51
C SER A 56 9.84 7.17 24.70
N ASP A 57 10.96 7.87 24.55
CA ASP A 57 11.57 8.66 25.64
C ASP A 57 10.66 9.82 26.09
N LEU A 58 9.90 10.38 25.15
CA LEU A 58 8.93 11.43 25.44
C LEU A 58 7.74 10.88 26.23
N TYR A 59 7.23 9.70 25.88
CA TYR A 59 6.18 9.03 26.65
C TYR A 59 6.66 8.63 28.05
N ASP A 60 7.88 8.12 28.17
CA ASP A 60 8.46 7.77 29.48
C ASP A 60 8.60 9.00 30.38
N THR A 61 8.97 10.15 29.81
CA THR A 61 9.02 11.43 30.52
C THR A 61 7.62 11.91 30.90
N ALA A 62 6.68 11.87 29.95
CA ALA A 62 5.30 12.28 30.17
C ALA A 62 4.61 11.44 31.25
N TYR A 63 4.84 10.13 31.29
CA TYR A 63 4.21 9.23 32.25
C TYR A 63 4.70 9.41 33.69
N ARG A 64 5.86 10.03 33.89
CA ARG A 64 6.35 10.40 35.23
C ARG A 64 5.68 11.64 35.80
N GLN A 65 5.00 12.44 34.98
CA GLN A 65 4.32 13.64 35.42
C GLN A 65 2.88 13.31 35.85
N PRO A 66 2.53 13.50 37.13
CA PRO A 66 1.16 13.38 37.60
C PRO A 66 0.33 14.59 37.13
N ILE A 67 -0.91 14.34 36.74
CA ILE A 67 -1.87 15.32 36.25
C ILE A 67 -2.85 15.64 37.39
N PRO A 68 -2.92 16.88 37.89
CA PRO A 68 -3.85 17.21 38.97
C PRO A 68 -5.30 16.98 38.54
N GLY A 69 -6.14 16.49 39.46
CA GLY A 69 -7.58 16.45 39.23
C GLY A 69 -8.13 17.86 39.04
N THR A 70 -8.82 18.10 37.92
CA THR A 70 -9.47 19.38 37.61
C THR A 70 -10.98 19.17 37.45
N PRO A 71 -11.82 20.19 37.73
CA PRO A 71 -13.25 20.13 37.49
C PRO A 71 -13.60 19.72 36.04
N GLU A 72 -12.76 20.13 35.08
CA GLU A 72 -12.90 19.79 33.66
C GLU A 72 -12.67 18.30 33.41
N LEU A 73 -11.62 17.71 33.98
CA LEU A 73 -11.38 16.26 33.90
C LEU A 73 -12.53 15.49 34.55
N ASP A 74 -12.98 15.91 35.73
CA ASP A 74 -14.06 15.23 36.45
C ASP A 74 -15.38 15.32 35.68
N ALA A 75 -15.67 16.46 35.06
CA ALA A 75 -16.84 16.63 34.19
C ALA A 75 -16.81 15.69 32.98
N VAL A 76 -15.65 15.56 32.32
CA VAL A 76 -15.46 14.68 31.17
C VAL A 76 -15.58 13.20 31.55
N LEU A 77 -14.92 12.79 32.64
CA LEU A 77 -14.95 11.42 33.15
C LEU A 77 -16.34 11.03 33.69
N GLY A 78 -17.07 11.97 34.25
CA GLY A 78 -18.42 11.79 34.77
C GLY A 78 -19.52 11.64 33.69
N THR A 79 -19.22 11.94 32.42
CA THR A 79 -20.18 11.75 31.32
C THR A 79 -20.52 10.25 31.13
N PRO A 80 -21.70 9.92 30.57
CA PRO A 80 -22.02 8.52 30.23
C PRO A 80 -20.97 7.86 29.34
N PHE A 81 -20.42 8.61 28.38
CA PHE A 81 -19.34 8.16 27.51
C PHE A 81 -18.02 7.98 28.26
N GLY A 82 -17.66 8.91 29.16
CA GLY A 82 -16.50 8.81 30.04
C GLY A 82 -16.54 7.56 30.92
N ARG A 83 -17.68 7.29 31.57
CA ARG A 83 -17.87 6.05 32.37
C ARG A 83 -17.77 4.78 31.54
N GLN A 84 -18.33 4.78 30.33
CA GLN A 84 -18.18 3.65 29.41
C GLN A 84 -16.71 3.44 29.02
N ALA A 85 -16.00 4.52 28.73
CA ALA A 85 -14.58 4.50 28.37
C ALA A 85 -13.70 4.01 29.53
N LEU A 86 -14.00 4.38 30.78
CA LEU A 86 -13.31 3.84 31.98
C LEU A 86 -13.43 2.32 32.05
N GLY A 87 -14.62 1.78 31.80
CA GLY A 87 -14.84 0.33 31.70
C GLY A 87 -13.95 -0.32 30.63
N ARG A 88 -13.94 0.25 29.41
CA ARG A 88 -13.09 -0.25 28.31
C ARG A 88 -11.61 -0.14 28.62
N ALA A 89 -11.18 0.98 29.17
CA ALA A 89 -9.80 1.25 29.57
C ALA A 89 -9.28 0.21 30.56
N ARG A 90 -10.07 -0.09 31.61
CA ARG A 90 -9.77 -1.14 32.58
C ARG A 90 -9.61 -2.52 31.91
N THR A 91 -10.51 -2.87 30.98
CA THR A 91 -10.43 -4.13 30.22
C THR A 91 -9.20 -4.19 29.32
N ILE A 92 -8.88 -3.11 28.61
CA ILE A 92 -7.68 -3.02 27.75
C ILE A 92 -6.42 -3.23 28.60
N ALA A 93 -6.30 -2.52 29.72
CA ALA A 93 -5.19 -2.67 30.65
C ALA A 93 -5.03 -4.11 31.14
N ALA A 94 -6.13 -4.74 31.58
CA ALA A 94 -6.13 -6.14 32.02
C ALA A 94 -5.70 -7.11 30.91
N ASN A 95 -6.17 -6.92 29.67
CA ASN A 95 -5.81 -7.75 28.52
C ASN A 95 -4.34 -7.59 28.11
N GLU A 96 -3.76 -6.40 28.33
CA GLU A 96 -2.34 -6.13 28.16
C GLU A 96 -1.48 -6.67 29.33
N ARG A 97 -2.08 -7.40 30.27
CA ARG A 97 -1.44 -7.92 31.49
C ARG A 97 -0.86 -6.84 32.40
N ARG A 98 -1.47 -5.64 32.39
CA ARG A 98 -1.23 -4.61 33.40
C ARG A 98 -2.28 -4.75 34.51
N SER A 99 -1.87 -4.49 35.76
CA SER A 99 -2.82 -4.46 36.87
C SER A 99 -3.65 -3.19 36.78
N PRO A 100 -4.99 -3.25 36.63
CA PRO A 100 -5.80 -2.05 36.57
C PRO A 100 -5.78 -1.27 37.88
N ASP A 101 -5.68 -1.98 39.00
CA ASP A 101 -5.58 -1.38 40.33
C ASP A 101 -4.28 -0.59 40.45
N GLU A 102 -3.17 -1.10 39.90
CA GLU A 102 -1.89 -0.36 39.75
C GLU A 102 -1.90 0.66 38.59
N LEU A 103 -3.04 0.91 37.97
CA LEU A 103 -3.22 2.03 37.04
C LEU A 103 -4.28 2.99 37.56
N GLY A 104 -4.73 2.83 38.82
CA GLY A 104 -5.69 3.70 39.48
C GLY A 104 -7.14 3.46 39.08
N PHE A 105 -7.43 2.37 38.37
CA PHE A 105 -8.81 1.94 38.15
C PHE A 105 -9.29 1.21 39.40
N ALA A 106 -10.42 1.64 39.95
CA ALA A 106 -11.08 0.99 41.07
C ALA A 106 -12.55 0.74 40.75
N LEU A 107 -13.22 -0.06 41.59
CA LEU A 107 -14.66 -0.25 41.54
C LEU A 107 -15.29 0.50 42.72
N ASP A 108 -16.34 1.27 42.46
CA ASP A 108 -17.17 1.84 43.52
C ASP A 108 -18.06 0.78 44.19
N ALA A 109 -18.84 1.18 45.20
CA ALA A 109 -19.73 0.29 45.94
C ALA A 109 -20.80 -0.36 45.04
N GLU A 110 -21.17 0.32 43.94
CA GLU A 110 -22.12 -0.12 42.93
C GLU A 110 -21.47 -0.99 41.83
N GLY A 111 -20.15 -1.17 41.85
CA GLY A 111 -19.38 -1.95 40.89
C GLY A 111 -19.03 -1.21 39.59
N ASN A 112 -19.22 0.11 39.52
CA ASN A 112 -18.80 0.91 38.38
C ASN A 112 -17.29 1.22 38.46
N VAL A 113 -16.66 1.32 37.29
CA VAL A 113 -15.24 1.70 37.21
C VAL A 113 -15.10 3.19 37.45
N VAL A 114 -14.27 3.54 38.43
CA VAL A 114 -13.91 4.91 38.82
C VAL A 114 -12.40 5.05 38.87
N LEU A 115 -11.89 6.28 38.77
CA LEU A 115 -10.48 6.57 38.98
C LEU A 115 -10.24 6.95 40.43
N ASN A 116 -9.26 6.30 41.07
CA ASN A 116 -8.85 6.64 42.42
C ASN A 116 -7.52 7.43 42.36
N PRO A 117 -7.50 8.74 42.67
CA PRO A 117 -6.31 9.55 42.44
C PRO A 117 -5.23 9.40 43.56
N GLN A 118 -5.59 9.06 44.80
CA GLN A 118 -4.60 8.79 45.87
C GLN A 118 -3.75 7.54 45.56
N PRO A 119 -4.36 6.42 45.09
CA PRO A 119 -3.61 5.31 44.53
C PRO A 119 -2.69 5.76 43.42
N ASN A 120 -3.05 6.65 42.50
CA ASN A 120 -2.18 7.02 41.38
C ASN A 120 -0.78 7.52 41.82
N ASP A 121 -0.67 8.30 42.89
CA ASP A 121 0.64 8.69 43.43
C ASP A 121 1.37 7.55 44.16
N ALA A 122 0.64 6.71 44.90
CA ALA A 122 1.19 5.52 45.56
C ALA A 122 1.62 4.45 44.53
N ILE A 123 0.91 4.39 43.41
CA ILE A 123 1.08 3.56 42.23
C ILE A 123 2.26 4.04 41.42
N ALA A 124 2.36 5.34 41.11
CA ALA A 124 3.51 5.89 40.42
C ALA A 124 4.78 5.58 41.22
N ARG A 125 4.74 5.79 42.54
CA ARG A 125 5.82 5.38 43.45
C ARG A 125 6.08 3.87 43.43
N HIS A 126 5.05 3.03 43.32
CA HIS A 126 5.19 1.58 43.21
C HIS A 126 5.80 1.14 41.86
N LEU A 127 5.38 1.74 40.75
CA LEU A 127 5.91 1.51 39.41
C LEU A 127 7.35 1.99 39.30
N ASP A 128 7.68 3.16 39.85
CA ASP A 128 9.05 3.67 39.95
C ASP A 128 9.91 2.75 40.81
N ALA A 129 9.40 2.28 41.96
CA ALA A 129 10.10 1.33 42.80
C ALA A 129 10.32 -0.02 42.09
N ARG A 130 9.38 -0.42 41.23
CA ARG A 130 9.50 -1.63 40.41
C ARG A 130 10.55 -1.47 39.31
N ALA A 131 10.54 -0.35 38.60
CA ALA A 131 11.54 -0.02 37.58
C ALA A 131 12.94 0.07 38.19
N ALA A 132 13.08 0.72 39.35
CA ALA A 132 14.34 0.80 40.09
C ALA A 132 14.84 -0.58 40.55
N LEU A 133 13.94 -1.50 40.91
CA LEU A 133 14.31 -2.87 41.22
C LEU A 133 14.82 -3.62 39.99
N ASP A 134 14.16 -3.47 38.85
CA ASP A 134 14.59 -4.11 37.60
C ASP A 134 15.95 -3.58 37.15
N GLU A 135 16.18 -2.26 37.25
CA GLU A 135 17.47 -1.61 36.99
C GLU A 135 18.56 -2.13 37.94
N ALA A 136 18.30 -2.16 39.26
CA ALA A 136 19.25 -2.68 40.24
C ALA A 136 19.61 -4.15 39.99
N GLN A 137 18.63 -4.97 39.60
CA GLN A 137 18.86 -6.38 39.24
C GLN A 137 19.69 -6.53 37.98
N ASN A 138 19.50 -5.67 36.99
CA ASN A 138 20.34 -5.63 35.78
C ASN A 138 21.77 -5.23 36.13
N ALA A 139 21.94 -4.18 36.95
CA ALA A 139 23.25 -3.71 37.42
C ALA A 139 23.99 -4.80 38.21
N TYR A 140 23.30 -5.52 39.10
CA TYR A 140 23.87 -6.66 39.83
C TYR A 140 24.30 -7.80 38.90
N ARG A 141 23.50 -8.13 37.88
CA ARG A 141 23.85 -9.13 36.86
C ARG A 141 25.09 -8.72 36.07
N ALA A 142 25.17 -7.44 35.66
CA ALA A 142 26.32 -6.91 34.95
C ALA A 142 27.59 -6.88 35.82
N ALA A 143 27.48 -6.47 37.08
CA ALA A 143 28.59 -6.46 38.03
C ALA A 143 29.16 -7.86 38.26
N ARG A 144 28.33 -8.90 38.30
CA ARG A 144 28.79 -10.30 38.39
C ARG A 144 29.57 -10.80 37.17
N GLN A 145 29.42 -10.16 36.02
CA GLN A 145 30.10 -10.54 34.77
C GLN A 145 31.38 -9.72 34.51
N SER A 146 31.63 -8.66 35.30
CA SER A 146 32.79 -7.79 35.14
C SER A 146 33.82 -8.03 36.24
N PRO A 147 35.09 -8.37 35.92
CA PRO A 147 36.13 -8.65 36.91
C PRO A 147 36.50 -7.47 37.83
N SER A 148 36.19 -6.24 37.43
CA SER A 148 36.54 -5.00 38.14
C SER A 148 35.36 -4.30 38.82
N ALA A 149 34.15 -4.87 38.75
CA ALA A 149 32.96 -4.23 39.30
C ALA A 149 32.72 -4.57 40.78
N ASP A 150 32.18 -3.61 41.53
CA ASP A 150 31.81 -3.78 42.95
C ASP A 150 30.46 -4.49 43.08
N VAL A 151 30.52 -5.82 43.24
CA VAL A 151 29.34 -6.68 43.44
C VAL A 151 28.64 -6.40 44.77
N GLY A 152 29.36 -5.93 45.79
CA GLY A 152 28.80 -5.61 47.11
C GLY A 152 27.85 -4.42 47.02
N ARG A 153 28.33 -3.32 46.43
CA ARG A 153 27.51 -2.13 46.17
C ARG A 153 26.27 -2.45 45.33
N ALA A 154 26.41 -3.28 44.29
CA ALA A 154 25.28 -3.67 43.45
C ALA A 154 24.24 -4.53 44.19
N ARG A 155 24.69 -5.37 45.15
CA ARG A 155 23.81 -6.13 46.03
C ARG A 155 23.00 -5.22 46.95
N ASP A 156 23.67 -4.25 47.57
CA ASP A 156 23.03 -3.28 48.47
C ASP A 156 21.96 -2.46 47.74
N GLN A 157 22.22 -2.08 46.48
CA GLN A 157 21.24 -1.42 45.62
C GLN A 157 19.99 -2.27 45.37
N VAL A 158 20.14 -3.58 45.14
CA VAL A 158 19.01 -4.50 44.97
C VAL A 158 18.21 -4.63 46.27
N GLU A 159 18.87 -4.72 47.42
CA GLU A 159 18.21 -4.82 48.72
C GLU A 159 17.44 -3.54 49.07
N ALA A 160 18.02 -2.37 48.79
CA ALA A 160 17.36 -1.07 48.93
C ALA A 160 16.11 -0.96 48.02
N ALA A 161 16.23 -1.34 46.74
CA ALA A 161 15.10 -1.33 45.81
C ALA A 161 13.97 -2.28 46.24
N ARG A 162 14.30 -3.46 46.79
CA ARG A 162 13.30 -4.40 47.36
C ARG A 162 12.62 -3.86 48.60
N ALA A 163 13.32 -3.10 49.43
CA ALA A 163 12.73 -2.46 50.60
C ALA A 163 11.77 -1.34 50.16
N GLN A 164 12.17 -0.53 49.19
CA GLN A 164 11.34 0.52 48.61
C GLN A 164 10.05 -0.05 47.99
N LEU A 165 10.16 -1.13 47.20
CA LEU A 165 8.99 -1.78 46.60
C LEU A 165 7.98 -2.23 47.67
N ARG A 166 8.43 -2.91 48.73
CA ARG A 166 7.56 -3.34 49.84
C ARG A 166 6.86 -2.17 50.54
N ALA A 167 7.58 -1.05 50.74
CA ALA A 167 6.99 0.13 51.36
C ALA A 167 5.89 0.74 50.47
N THR A 168 6.12 0.81 49.16
CA THR A 168 5.14 1.31 48.19
C THR A 168 3.93 0.38 48.03
N GLU A 169 4.13 -0.95 48.07
CA GLU A 169 3.03 -1.93 48.08
C GLU A 169 2.13 -1.77 49.32
N GLN A 170 2.71 -1.50 50.49
CA GLN A 170 1.94 -1.26 51.72
C GLN A 170 1.14 0.05 51.64
N ALA A 171 1.76 1.12 51.12
CA ALA A 171 1.07 2.39 50.90
C ALA A 171 -0.09 2.25 49.90
N LEU A 172 0.11 1.47 48.83
CA LEU A 172 -0.94 1.18 47.86
C LEU A 172 -2.14 0.47 48.51
N ARG A 173 -1.89 -0.57 49.32
CA ARG A 173 -2.93 -1.30 50.06
C ARG A 173 -3.69 -0.47 51.08
N ALA A 174 -3.05 0.56 51.63
CA ALA A 174 -3.64 1.47 52.61
C ALA A 174 -4.42 2.64 51.96
N SER A 175 -4.52 2.66 50.63
CA SER A 175 -5.17 3.76 49.91
C SER A 175 -6.68 3.82 50.19
N PRO A 176 -7.30 5.02 50.27
CA PRO A 176 -8.72 5.17 50.59
C PRO A 176 -9.64 4.55 49.53
N ASP A 177 -10.87 4.24 49.94
CA ASP A 177 -11.97 3.86 49.04
C ASP A 177 -12.15 4.96 47.97
N PRO A 178 -12.27 4.60 46.67
CA PRO A 178 -12.45 5.58 45.59
C PRO A 178 -13.62 6.55 45.81
N SER A 179 -14.68 6.14 46.52
CA SER A 179 -15.80 7.03 46.89
C SER A 179 -15.42 8.14 47.87
N THR A 180 -14.31 7.96 48.62
CA THR A 180 -13.81 8.90 49.63
C THR A 180 -12.60 9.73 49.16
N ALA A 181 -11.92 9.32 48.09
CA ALA A 181 -10.66 9.92 47.61
C ALA A 181 -10.84 11.12 46.66
N ALA A 182 -12.07 11.53 46.36
CA ALA A 182 -12.39 12.56 45.38
C ALA A 182 -11.98 14.01 45.78
N SER A 183 -11.56 14.27 47.02
CA SER A 183 -11.09 15.62 47.41
C SER A 183 -9.58 15.78 47.18
N VAL A 184 -9.23 15.88 45.89
CA VAL A 184 -7.97 16.24 45.19
C VAL A 184 -6.66 15.50 45.57
N PRO A 185 -6.40 14.42 44.82
CA PRO A 185 -5.06 13.95 44.42
C PRO A 185 -4.93 13.83 42.88
N ALA A 186 -3.72 13.60 42.35
CA ALA A 186 -3.42 13.62 40.92
C ALA A 186 -3.72 12.28 40.19
N TYR A 187 -4.02 12.33 38.89
CA TYR A 187 -4.08 11.20 37.97
C TYR A 187 -2.69 10.88 37.39
N THR A 188 -2.39 9.62 37.07
CA THR A 188 -1.22 9.37 36.21
C THR A 188 -1.56 9.65 34.76
N THR A 189 -0.60 10.21 34.01
CA THR A 189 -0.76 10.43 32.56
C THR A 189 -1.02 9.10 31.82
N GLN A 190 -0.40 8.02 32.28
CA GLN A 190 -0.61 6.68 31.70
C GLN A 190 -2.05 6.19 31.88
N THR A 191 -2.66 6.40 33.05
CA THR A 191 -4.06 6.08 33.31
C THR A 191 -4.97 6.82 32.33
N LEU A 192 -4.76 8.12 32.16
CA LEU A 192 -5.57 8.95 31.25
C LEU A 192 -5.33 8.57 29.77
N ASP A 193 -4.13 8.11 29.39
CA ASP A 193 -3.90 7.52 28.07
C ASP A 193 -4.74 6.26 27.85
N TYR A 194 -4.83 5.36 28.85
CA TYR A 194 -5.74 4.21 28.78
C TYR A 194 -7.21 4.64 28.67
N VAL A 195 -7.64 5.67 29.40
CA VAL A 195 -9.00 6.23 29.25
C VAL A 195 -9.24 6.72 27.83
N LYS A 196 -8.29 7.45 27.25
CA LYS A 196 -8.35 7.89 25.85
C LYS A 196 -8.45 6.71 24.88
N ARG A 197 -7.69 5.62 25.10
CA ARG A 197 -7.79 4.39 24.30
C ARG A 197 -9.15 3.71 24.46
N GLY A 198 -9.71 3.71 25.67
CA GLY A 198 -11.07 3.24 25.92
C GLY A 198 -12.13 4.08 25.17
N MET A 199 -11.95 5.40 25.11
CA MET A 199 -12.80 6.27 24.29
C MET A 199 -12.66 5.99 22.79
N ASP A 200 -11.44 5.73 22.31
CA ASP A 200 -11.20 5.32 20.92
C ASP A 200 -11.87 3.99 20.58
N ASP A 201 -11.76 3.00 21.46
CA ASP A 201 -12.38 1.67 21.29
C ASP A 201 -13.90 1.77 21.15
N VAL A 202 -14.55 2.58 21.99
CA VAL A 202 -16.00 2.82 21.88
C VAL A 202 -16.36 3.55 20.58
N LEU A 203 -15.51 4.48 20.13
CA LEU A 203 -15.73 5.21 18.87
C LEU A 203 -15.46 4.34 17.64
N GLU A 204 -14.69 3.26 17.77
CA GLU A 204 -14.41 2.34 16.67
C GLU A 204 -15.69 1.65 16.20
N ASP A 205 -16.59 1.30 17.12
CA ASP A 205 -17.94 0.77 16.81
C ASP A 205 -18.80 1.76 15.99
N LYS A 206 -18.43 3.04 15.99
CA LYS A 206 -19.11 4.11 15.24
C LYS A 206 -18.41 4.45 13.92
N ARG A 207 -17.32 3.77 13.56
CA ARG A 207 -16.66 3.99 12.26
C ARG A 207 -17.35 3.18 11.17
N ASN A 208 -17.42 3.80 10.00
CA ASN A 208 -17.86 3.09 8.81
C ASN A 208 -16.75 2.11 8.39
N PRO A 209 -17.03 0.80 8.30
CA PRO A 209 -16.02 -0.21 7.98
C PRO A 209 -15.46 -0.09 6.55
N LEU A 210 -16.19 0.58 5.64
CA LEU A 210 -15.77 0.79 4.26
C LEU A 210 -14.93 2.06 4.08
N THR A 211 -15.22 3.12 4.84
CA THR A 211 -14.55 4.43 4.65
C THR A 211 -13.60 4.81 5.79
N GLY A 212 -13.60 4.08 6.91
CA GLY A 212 -12.82 4.37 8.12
C GLY A 212 -13.20 5.68 8.82
N ARG A 213 -14.16 6.43 8.27
CA ARG A 213 -14.65 7.69 8.83
C ARG A 213 -15.64 7.41 9.95
N LEU A 214 -15.57 8.23 10.99
CA LEU A 214 -16.57 8.19 12.06
C LEU A 214 -17.93 8.54 11.45
N VAL A 215 -18.93 7.70 11.70
CA VAL A 215 -20.32 8.04 11.38
C VAL A 215 -20.75 9.07 12.40
N LEU A 216 -20.68 10.34 12.01
CA LEU A 216 -20.96 11.50 12.84
C LEU A 216 -22.47 11.73 12.99
N ASP A 217 -23.19 10.70 13.44
CA ASP A 217 -24.52 10.90 14.04
C ASP A 217 -24.40 11.84 15.26
N GLU A 218 -25.53 12.34 15.76
CA GLU A 218 -25.51 13.32 16.87
C GLU A 218 -24.75 12.78 18.09
N ALA A 219 -24.89 11.48 18.37
CA ALA A 219 -24.19 10.80 19.46
C ALA A 219 -22.68 10.72 19.23
N GLY A 220 -22.23 10.31 18.05
CA GLY A 220 -20.82 10.19 17.68
C GLY A 220 -20.12 11.55 17.67
N ARG A 221 -20.81 12.62 17.24
CA ARG A 221 -20.29 13.99 17.35
C ARG A 221 -20.07 14.40 18.80
N ALA A 222 -21.06 14.17 19.66
CA ALA A 222 -20.95 14.48 21.09
C ALA A 222 -19.82 13.67 21.76
N GLN A 223 -19.73 12.36 21.50
CA GLN A 223 -18.70 11.47 22.05
C GLN A 223 -17.29 11.88 21.61
N ASN A 224 -17.11 12.20 20.32
CA ASN A 224 -15.83 12.72 19.83
C ASN A 224 -15.47 14.08 20.45
N GLY A 225 -16.47 14.92 20.72
CA GLY A 225 -16.30 16.17 21.48
C GLY A 225 -15.77 15.93 22.89
N VAL A 226 -16.37 15.00 23.64
CA VAL A 226 -15.93 14.63 25.00
C VAL A 226 -14.50 14.06 25.00
N ARG A 227 -14.17 13.21 24.03
CA ARG A 227 -12.81 12.72 23.83
C ARG A 227 -11.82 13.86 23.54
N GLY A 228 -12.23 14.80 22.69
CA GLY A 228 -11.43 15.99 22.39
C GLY A 228 -11.16 16.82 23.64
N GLN A 229 -12.17 17.04 24.47
CA GLN A 229 -12.05 17.76 25.75
C GLN A 229 -11.08 17.07 26.71
N LEU A 230 -11.21 15.74 26.92
CA LEU A 230 -10.26 14.97 27.73
C LEU A 230 -8.83 15.25 27.26
N LEU A 231 -8.61 15.08 25.97
CA LEU A 231 -7.29 15.21 25.38
C LEU A 231 -6.73 16.62 25.53
N SER A 232 -7.51 17.65 25.19
CA SER A 232 -7.06 19.03 25.31
C SER A 232 -6.67 19.38 26.75
N GLU A 233 -7.39 18.85 27.73
CA GLU A 233 -7.10 19.08 29.14
C GLU A 233 -5.83 18.33 29.60
N VAL A 234 -5.66 17.08 29.16
CA VAL A 234 -4.43 16.30 29.40
C VAL A 234 -3.21 16.97 28.76
N ASP A 235 -3.31 17.40 27.51
CA ASP A 235 -2.22 18.08 26.79
C ASP A 235 -1.86 19.42 27.44
N ARG A 236 -2.85 20.14 27.98
CA ARG A 236 -2.66 21.39 28.73
C ARG A 236 -1.93 21.17 30.05
N LEU A 237 -2.27 20.09 30.76
CA LEU A 237 -1.71 19.76 32.07
C LEU A 237 -0.35 19.04 31.96
N ASN A 238 -0.09 18.35 30.84
CA ASN A 238 1.17 17.66 30.56
C ASN A 238 1.62 17.94 29.10
N PRO A 239 2.39 19.03 28.88
CA PRO A 239 2.93 19.36 27.56
C PRO A 239 3.87 18.30 26.99
N ASP A 240 4.57 17.53 27.83
CA ASP A 240 5.46 16.46 27.39
C ASP A 240 4.66 15.31 26.77
N TYR A 241 3.47 15.02 27.29
CA TYR A 241 2.53 14.06 26.69
C TYR A 241 2.06 14.53 25.31
N ALA A 242 1.74 15.82 25.16
CA ALA A 242 1.36 16.40 23.87
C ALA A 242 2.50 16.26 22.85
N ALA A 243 3.75 16.54 23.26
CA ALA A 243 4.94 16.37 22.43
C ALA A 243 5.17 14.90 22.04
N ALA A 244 5.05 13.97 22.99
CA ALA A 244 5.18 12.53 22.75
C ALA A 244 4.17 12.03 21.71
N ARG A 245 2.91 12.45 21.85
CA ARG A 245 1.85 12.13 20.90
C ARG A 245 2.10 12.70 19.52
N SER A 246 2.54 13.96 19.44
CA SER A 246 2.85 14.60 18.16
C SER A 246 3.98 13.88 17.44
N ALA A 247 5.04 13.49 18.16
CA ALA A 247 6.16 12.71 17.61
C ALA A 247 5.72 11.35 17.08
N TYR A 248 4.78 10.68 17.76
CA TYR A 248 4.18 9.43 17.29
C TYR A 248 3.26 9.65 16.09
N ALA A 249 2.46 10.72 16.10
CA ALA A 249 1.45 10.99 15.09
C ALA A 249 2.02 11.26 13.69
N GLY A 250 3.20 11.90 13.59
CA GLY A 250 3.83 12.22 12.30
C GLY A 250 4.05 10.98 11.41
N PRO A 251 4.90 10.02 11.81
CA PRO A 251 5.14 8.81 11.02
C PRO A 251 3.88 7.96 10.83
N MET A 252 2.95 7.97 11.80
CA MET A 252 1.67 7.28 11.68
C MET A 252 0.74 7.92 10.65
N ALA A 253 0.72 9.25 10.53
CA ALA A 253 -0.03 9.95 9.49
C ALA A 253 0.50 9.61 8.09
N SER A 254 1.82 9.51 7.93
CA SER A 254 2.47 9.03 6.71
C SER A 254 2.12 7.57 6.39
N ARG A 255 2.08 6.70 7.41
CA ARG A 255 1.62 5.30 7.27
C ARG A 255 0.14 5.23 6.85
N ASP A 256 -0.72 6.05 7.45
CA ASP A 256 -2.14 6.08 7.11
C ASP A 256 -2.36 6.62 5.69
N ALA A 257 -1.58 7.62 5.26
CA ALA A 257 -1.59 8.10 3.88
C ALA A 257 -1.13 7.01 2.90
N LEU A 258 -0.09 6.25 3.24
CA LEU A 258 0.36 5.08 2.48
C LEU A 258 -0.76 4.03 2.33
N ALA A 259 -1.46 3.72 3.43
CA ALA A 259 -2.59 2.78 3.43
C ALA A 259 -3.75 3.28 2.57
N ARG A 260 -4.16 4.55 2.74
CA ARG A 260 -5.18 5.21 1.90
C ARG A 260 -4.84 5.16 0.42
N GLY A 261 -3.55 5.28 0.09
CA GLY A 261 -3.05 5.11 -1.27
C GLY A 261 -3.32 3.73 -1.86
N GLY A 262 -3.13 2.68 -1.04
CA GLY A 262 -3.46 1.32 -1.44
C GLY A 262 -4.96 1.13 -1.69
N ASP A 263 -5.79 1.65 -0.77
CA ASP A 263 -7.25 1.55 -0.84
C ASP A 263 -7.84 2.39 -1.99
N ALA A 264 -7.17 3.49 -2.37
CA ALA A 264 -7.54 4.33 -3.50
C ALA A 264 -7.65 3.58 -4.83
N TYR A 265 -7.01 2.41 -4.96
CA TYR A 265 -7.19 1.55 -6.13
C TYR A 265 -8.62 1.00 -6.28
N SER A 266 -9.45 1.03 -5.22
CA SER A 266 -10.83 0.54 -5.26
C SER A 266 -11.89 1.66 -5.19
N LEU A 267 -11.47 2.91 -4.96
CA LEU A 267 -12.38 4.04 -4.79
C LEU A 267 -12.97 4.56 -6.11
N HIS A 268 -14.10 5.26 -6.01
CA HIS A 268 -14.63 6.04 -7.13
C HIS A 268 -13.72 7.26 -7.41
N PRO A 269 -13.53 7.68 -8.69
CA PRO A 269 -12.66 8.82 -9.02
C PRO A 269 -13.01 10.11 -8.28
N ASP A 270 -14.29 10.44 -8.14
CA ASP A 270 -14.73 11.65 -7.43
C ASP A 270 -14.38 11.62 -5.94
N GLU A 271 -14.52 10.45 -5.31
CA GLU A 271 -14.15 10.25 -3.90
C GLU A 271 -12.63 10.36 -3.72
N LEU A 272 -11.87 9.79 -4.66
CA LEU A 272 -10.42 9.89 -4.68
C LEU A 272 -9.96 11.35 -4.87
N ALA A 273 -10.59 12.09 -5.78
CA ALA A 273 -10.27 13.49 -6.02
C ALA A 273 -10.49 14.35 -4.76
N MET A 274 -11.58 14.11 -4.02
CA MET A 274 -11.79 14.75 -2.71
C MET A 274 -10.68 14.39 -1.72
N GLN A 275 -10.31 13.10 -1.62
CA GLN A 275 -9.25 12.67 -0.70
C GLN A 275 -7.90 13.29 -1.02
N VAL A 276 -7.55 13.38 -2.31
CA VAL A 276 -6.28 13.95 -2.80
C VAL A 276 -6.22 15.47 -2.54
N GLY A 277 -7.31 16.19 -2.80
CA GLY A 277 -7.38 17.65 -2.61
C GLY A 277 -7.12 18.12 -1.17
N ASP A 278 -7.44 17.27 -0.19
CA ASP A 278 -7.27 17.56 1.23
C ASP A 278 -5.89 17.16 1.80
N GLN A 279 -4.99 16.54 1.00
CA GLN A 279 -3.70 16.07 1.51
C GLN A 279 -2.59 17.14 1.43
N THR A 280 -1.66 17.08 2.39
CA THR A 280 -0.37 17.77 2.28
C THR A 280 0.50 17.13 1.18
N PRO A 281 1.47 17.85 0.60
CA PRO A 281 2.36 17.28 -0.43
C PRO A 281 3.10 16.01 0.03
N GLU A 282 3.50 15.96 1.30
CA GLU A 282 4.16 14.80 1.90
C GLU A 282 3.22 13.59 1.98
N HIS A 283 2.00 13.77 2.50
CA HIS A 283 1.02 12.69 2.58
C HIS A 283 0.56 12.24 1.19
N LEU A 284 0.45 13.16 0.24
CA LEU A 284 0.15 12.83 -1.16
C LEU A 284 1.24 11.92 -1.76
N ALA A 285 2.52 12.20 -1.49
CA ALA A 285 3.62 11.36 -1.96
C ALA A 285 3.55 9.93 -1.38
N GLN A 286 3.18 9.79 -0.09
CA GLN A 286 2.96 8.47 0.53
C GLN A 286 1.73 7.76 -0.06
N MET A 287 0.64 8.50 -0.29
CA MET A 287 -0.56 7.98 -0.94
C MET A 287 -0.27 7.48 -2.36
N GLN A 288 0.49 8.24 -3.14
CA GLN A 288 0.95 7.83 -4.47
C GLN A 288 1.81 6.56 -4.41
N LEU A 289 2.70 6.42 -3.41
CA LEU A 289 3.49 5.21 -3.21
C LEU A 289 2.61 3.99 -2.91
N GLY A 290 1.61 4.15 -2.04
CA GLY A 290 0.63 3.12 -1.73
C GLY A 290 -0.16 2.67 -2.98
N TYR A 291 -0.57 3.64 -3.79
CA TYR A 291 -1.31 3.39 -5.04
C TYR A 291 -0.49 2.62 -6.08
N ARG A 292 0.80 2.97 -6.25
CA ARG A 292 1.72 2.18 -7.09
C ARG A 292 1.86 0.74 -6.59
N GLY A 293 2.02 0.57 -5.28
CA GLY A 293 2.05 -0.76 -4.66
C GLY A 293 0.78 -1.56 -4.93
N ALA A 294 -0.40 -0.94 -4.83
CA ALA A 294 -1.68 -1.59 -5.14
C ALA A 294 -1.80 -1.99 -6.62
N MET A 295 -1.35 -1.15 -7.55
CA MET A 295 -1.32 -1.49 -8.98
C MET A 295 -0.43 -2.71 -9.28
N VAL A 296 0.78 -2.73 -8.73
CA VAL A 296 1.70 -3.87 -8.90
C VAL A 296 1.14 -5.13 -8.24
N ASN A 297 0.57 -5.02 -7.03
CA ASN A 297 -0.07 -6.14 -6.36
C ASN A 297 -1.27 -6.69 -7.15
N HIS A 298 -2.09 -5.83 -7.75
CA HIS A 298 -3.19 -6.26 -8.59
C HIS A 298 -2.68 -6.98 -9.85
N ALA A 299 -1.70 -6.41 -10.54
CA ALA A 299 -1.04 -7.03 -11.69
C ALA A 299 -0.43 -8.41 -11.36
N GLY A 300 0.15 -8.57 -10.17
CA GLY A 300 0.74 -9.84 -9.73
C GLY A 300 -0.29 -10.93 -9.37
N ARG A 301 -1.56 -10.56 -9.12
CA ARG A 301 -2.66 -11.52 -8.90
C ARG A 301 -3.33 -11.96 -10.20
N VAL A 302 -3.05 -11.28 -11.30
CA VAL A 302 -3.60 -11.63 -12.62
C VAL A 302 -3.01 -12.97 -13.04
N ARG A 303 -3.87 -13.86 -13.56
CA ARG A 303 -3.45 -15.17 -14.06
C ARG A 303 -2.42 -15.02 -15.19
N ASP A 304 -1.43 -15.90 -15.26
CA ASP A 304 -0.37 -15.90 -16.29
C ASP A 304 -0.89 -15.85 -17.74
N ASN A 305 -2.11 -16.32 -17.99
CA ASN A 305 -2.73 -16.31 -19.31
C ASN A 305 -3.52 -15.02 -19.63
N SER A 306 -3.60 -14.10 -18.68
CA SER A 306 -4.36 -12.86 -18.74
C SER A 306 -3.41 -11.68 -18.80
N ASN A 307 -3.84 -10.58 -19.42
CA ASN A 307 -3.00 -9.40 -19.58
C ASN A 307 -3.08 -8.51 -18.32
N PRO A 308 -1.98 -8.35 -17.54
CA PRO A 308 -1.98 -7.49 -16.35
C PRO A 308 -2.22 -6.02 -16.69
N TRP A 309 -1.82 -5.57 -17.89
CA TRP A 309 -2.04 -4.19 -18.33
C TRP A 309 -3.52 -3.87 -18.50
N GLU A 310 -4.24 -4.76 -19.19
CA GLU A 310 -5.68 -4.58 -19.42
C GLU A 310 -6.47 -4.82 -18.13
N ALA A 311 -6.08 -5.79 -17.32
CA ALA A 311 -6.72 -6.06 -16.04
C ALA A 311 -6.57 -4.92 -15.02
N THR A 312 -5.47 -4.16 -15.08
CA THR A 312 -5.17 -3.11 -14.09
C THR A 312 -5.58 -1.72 -14.57
N LEU A 313 -5.32 -1.40 -15.84
CA LEU A 313 -5.47 -0.06 -16.43
C LEU A 313 -6.48 -0.01 -17.58
N GLY A 314 -7.18 -1.12 -17.85
CA GLY A 314 -8.10 -1.27 -18.99
C GLY A 314 -9.31 -0.35 -18.95
N SER A 315 -9.84 -0.12 -17.75
CA SER A 315 -11.12 0.57 -17.54
C SER A 315 -11.01 2.10 -17.66
N PRO A 316 -12.10 2.80 -18.02
CA PRO A 316 -12.20 4.26 -17.90
C PRO A 316 -11.95 4.72 -16.46
N VAL A 317 -12.57 4.04 -15.48
CA VAL A 317 -12.45 4.38 -14.05
C VAL A 317 -10.99 4.32 -13.56
N ALA A 318 -10.19 3.36 -14.04
CA ALA A 318 -8.77 3.29 -13.69
C ALA A 318 -7.96 4.47 -14.27
N ARG A 319 -8.35 4.97 -15.45
CA ARG A 319 -7.73 6.17 -16.05
C ARG A 319 -8.11 7.42 -15.28
N ASP A 320 -9.38 7.56 -14.93
CA ASP A 320 -9.86 8.71 -14.15
C ASP A 320 -9.17 8.73 -12.78
N ARG A 321 -9.06 7.58 -12.08
CA ARG A 321 -8.30 7.47 -10.83
C ARG A 321 -6.83 7.87 -10.97
N LEU A 322 -6.16 7.42 -12.05
CA LEU A 322 -4.78 7.82 -12.33
C LEU A 322 -4.66 9.34 -12.50
N SER A 323 -5.60 9.96 -13.22
CA SER A 323 -5.62 11.41 -13.40
C SER A 323 -5.89 12.16 -12.10
N SER A 324 -6.71 11.61 -11.20
CA SER A 324 -7.00 12.22 -9.90
C SER A 324 -5.80 12.19 -8.95
N ILE A 325 -5.04 11.09 -8.91
CA ILE A 325 -3.91 10.94 -7.96
C ILE A 325 -2.59 11.49 -8.50
N TYR A 326 -2.42 11.57 -9.82
CA TYR A 326 -1.27 12.17 -10.51
C TYR A 326 -1.71 13.33 -11.40
N PRO A 327 -2.08 14.49 -10.82
CA PRO A 327 -2.40 15.66 -11.62
C PRO A 327 -1.19 16.06 -12.47
N GLU A 328 -1.44 16.28 -13.76
CA GLU A 328 -0.49 16.86 -14.73
C GLU A 328 0.89 16.16 -14.82
N THR A 329 0.94 14.84 -14.62
CA THR A 329 2.20 14.09 -14.73
C THR A 329 2.37 13.52 -16.15
N PRO A 330 3.38 13.93 -16.95
CA PRO A 330 3.63 13.40 -18.30
C PRO A 330 3.86 11.89 -18.35
N GLY A 331 4.18 11.29 -17.20
CA GLY A 331 4.29 9.85 -17.01
C GLY A 331 2.97 9.10 -17.17
N VAL A 332 1.84 9.66 -16.75
CA VAL A 332 0.52 9.00 -16.89
C VAL A 332 0.21 8.75 -18.36
N ASP A 333 0.40 9.75 -19.22
CA ASP A 333 0.14 9.60 -20.66
C ASP A 333 1.08 8.58 -21.30
N ARG A 334 2.36 8.55 -20.89
CA ARG A 334 3.31 7.53 -21.36
C ARG A 334 2.87 6.13 -20.93
N LEU A 335 2.44 5.96 -19.69
CA LEU A 335 1.97 4.69 -19.16
C LEU A 335 0.74 4.19 -19.91
N LEU A 336 -0.22 5.08 -20.17
CA LEU A 336 -1.43 4.74 -20.93
C LEU A 336 -1.13 4.38 -22.39
N ARG A 337 -0.19 5.09 -23.05
CA ARG A 337 0.29 4.68 -24.39
C ARG A 337 0.96 3.31 -24.38
N VAL A 338 1.78 3.01 -23.36
CA VAL A 338 2.43 1.70 -23.24
C VAL A 338 1.37 0.60 -23.03
N ARG A 339 0.32 0.88 -22.25
CA ARG A 339 -0.82 -0.03 -22.08
C ARG A 339 -1.48 -0.35 -23.42
N GLU A 340 -1.74 0.65 -24.25
CA GLU A 340 -2.37 0.46 -25.57
C GLU A 340 -1.51 -0.42 -26.48
N LEU A 341 -0.18 -0.18 -26.48
CA LEU A 341 0.77 -0.99 -27.23
C LEU A 341 0.79 -2.45 -26.74
N GLU A 342 0.88 -2.69 -25.44
CA GLU A 342 0.86 -4.07 -24.89
C GLU A 342 -0.49 -4.75 -25.13
N GLY A 343 -1.61 -4.01 -25.07
CA GLY A 343 -2.93 -4.50 -25.45
C GLY A 343 -3.00 -4.97 -26.91
N GLY A 344 -2.52 -4.15 -27.85
CA GLY A 344 -2.48 -4.50 -29.27
C GLY A 344 -1.56 -5.69 -29.57
N LEU A 345 -0.41 -5.76 -28.90
CA LEU A 345 0.52 -6.89 -29.02
C LEU A 345 -0.07 -8.19 -28.46
N GLN A 346 -0.84 -8.12 -27.38
CA GLN A 346 -1.53 -9.29 -26.84
C GLN A 346 -2.63 -9.79 -27.77
N GLN A 347 -3.43 -8.88 -28.34
CA GLN A 347 -4.45 -9.25 -29.33
C GLN A 347 -3.82 -9.94 -30.55
N THR A 348 -2.70 -9.41 -31.03
CA THR A 348 -1.92 -10.00 -32.13
C THR A 348 -1.36 -11.37 -31.74
N THR A 349 -0.81 -11.49 -30.53
CA THR A 349 -0.29 -12.77 -30.00
C THR A 349 -1.38 -13.83 -29.91
N ASN A 350 -2.56 -13.46 -29.39
CA ASN A 350 -3.72 -14.35 -29.32
C ASN A 350 -4.24 -14.74 -30.71
N ALA A 351 -4.25 -13.80 -31.66
CA ALA A 351 -4.65 -14.08 -33.04
C ALA A 351 -3.66 -15.02 -33.75
N ILE A 352 -2.36 -14.90 -33.48
CA ILE A 352 -1.36 -15.83 -34.02
C ILE A 352 -1.51 -17.18 -33.31
N LEU A 353 -1.36 -17.25 -31.99
CA LEU A 353 -1.30 -18.51 -31.24
C LEU A 353 -2.63 -19.28 -31.19
N GLY A 354 -3.77 -18.58 -31.21
CA GLY A 354 -5.11 -19.16 -31.15
C GLY A 354 -5.60 -19.82 -32.44
N ASN A 355 -4.87 -19.65 -33.55
CA ASN A 355 -5.23 -20.19 -34.85
C ASN A 355 -4.57 -21.56 -35.15
N SER A 356 -5.15 -22.31 -36.09
CA SER A 356 -4.60 -23.59 -36.55
C SER A 356 -3.18 -23.43 -37.09
N ARG A 357 -2.34 -24.48 -37.04
CA ARG A 357 -0.92 -24.41 -37.47
C ARG A 357 -0.75 -23.89 -38.91
N THR A 358 -1.72 -24.15 -39.78
CA THR A 358 -1.79 -23.65 -41.16
C THR A 358 -2.16 -22.16 -41.24
N ALA A 359 -3.14 -21.72 -40.46
CA ALA A 359 -3.49 -20.30 -40.36
C ALA A 359 -2.36 -19.49 -39.68
N ARG A 360 -1.68 -20.06 -38.69
CA ARG A 360 -0.47 -19.50 -38.07
C ARG A 360 0.62 -19.19 -39.06
N ASN A 361 0.92 -20.13 -39.95
CA ASN A 361 1.95 -19.92 -40.97
C ASN A 361 1.54 -18.85 -41.99
N GLN A 362 0.25 -18.72 -42.34
CA GLN A 362 -0.24 -17.68 -43.25
C GLN A 362 -0.23 -16.29 -42.59
N ILE A 363 -0.69 -16.18 -41.35
CA ILE A 363 -0.72 -14.94 -40.57
C ILE A 363 0.71 -14.50 -40.25
N ALA A 364 1.60 -15.42 -39.85
CA ALA A 364 3.01 -15.12 -39.64
C ALA A 364 3.67 -14.67 -40.95
N ASP A 365 3.52 -15.42 -42.05
CA ASP A 365 4.11 -15.02 -43.34
C ASP A 365 3.57 -13.63 -43.78
N GLN A 366 2.28 -13.33 -43.65
CA GLN A 366 1.72 -12.00 -43.98
C GLN A 366 2.17 -10.89 -43.02
N SER A 367 2.13 -11.11 -41.71
CA SER A 367 2.55 -10.12 -40.70
C SER A 367 4.05 -9.83 -40.74
N PHE A 368 4.89 -10.80 -41.09
CA PHE A 368 6.33 -10.61 -41.30
C PHE A 368 6.67 -10.03 -42.68
N LEU A 369 5.80 -10.18 -43.69
CA LEU A 369 6.00 -9.62 -45.03
C LEU A 369 5.50 -8.17 -45.16
N GLU A 370 4.40 -7.80 -44.50
CA GLU A 370 3.82 -6.45 -44.57
C GLU A 370 4.29 -5.51 -43.45
N ASN A 371 4.84 -6.03 -42.35
CA ASN A 371 5.19 -5.22 -41.18
C ASN A 371 6.66 -5.44 -40.71
N PRO A 372 7.64 -4.64 -41.18
CA PRO A 372 9.04 -4.69 -40.70
C PRO A 372 9.20 -4.33 -39.21
N MET A 373 8.12 -3.87 -38.55
CA MET A 373 8.09 -3.51 -37.13
C MET A 373 8.08 -4.68 -36.16
N MET A 374 7.76 -5.92 -36.56
CA MET A 374 7.74 -7.03 -35.60
C MET A 374 9.13 -7.35 -35.04
N GLU A 375 10.20 -7.09 -35.81
CA GLU A 375 11.59 -7.20 -35.38
C GLU A 375 12.08 -5.90 -34.71
N GLY A 376 11.65 -4.73 -35.22
CA GLY A 376 11.98 -3.42 -34.65
C GLY A 376 11.38 -3.14 -33.27
N ALA A 377 10.15 -3.57 -33.00
CA ALA A 377 9.49 -3.44 -31.70
C ALA A 377 10.05 -4.43 -30.65
N LEU A 378 10.58 -5.58 -31.09
CA LEU A 378 11.33 -6.49 -30.22
C LEU A 378 12.68 -5.87 -29.82
N HIS A 379 13.34 -5.15 -30.73
CA HIS A 379 14.58 -4.42 -30.43
C HIS A 379 14.35 -3.14 -29.62
N ALA A 380 13.29 -2.37 -29.89
CA ALA A 380 12.93 -1.17 -29.13
C ALA A 380 12.44 -1.50 -27.72
N GLY A 381 11.63 -2.56 -27.56
CA GLY A 381 11.19 -3.05 -26.25
C GLY A 381 12.33 -3.62 -25.40
N ALA A 382 13.34 -4.23 -26.03
CA ALA A 382 14.55 -4.68 -25.34
C ALA A 382 15.45 -3.50 -24.93
N ALA A 383 15.64 -2.50 -25.80
CA ALA A 383 16.43 -1.30 -25.50
C ALA A 383 15.79 -0.43 -24.40
N LEU A 384 14.46 -0.35 -24.36
CA LEU A 384 13.69 0.32 -23.31
C LEU A 384 13.69 -0.44 -21.97
N ALA A 385 13.81 -1.78 -22.00
CA ALA A 385 13.90 -2.61 -20.80
C ALA A 385 15.30 -2.61 -20.15
N THR A 386 16.35 -2.35 -20.93
CA THR A 386 17.75 -2.33 -20.45
C THR A 386 18.25 -0.97 -19.92
N HIS A 387 17.35 -0.07 -19.49
CA HIS A 387 17.70 1.14 -18.74
C HIS A 387 18.73 2.09 -19.41
N GLY A 388 18.74 2.23 -20.75
CA GLY A 388 19.61 3.23 -21.41
C GLY A 388 21.10 3.15 -21.03
N ALA A 389 21.56 2.03 -20.47
CA ALA A 389 22.88 1.93 -19.87
C ALA A 389 23.88 1.41 -20.92
N SER A 390 24.66 2.34 -21.47
CA SER A 390 25.90 2.05 -22.18
C SER A 390 26.92 1.45 -21.19
N VAL A 391 26.86 0.15 -20.94
CA VAL A 391 27.95 -0.60 -20.30
C VAL A 391 28.66 -1.42 -21.38
N PRO A 392 29.96 -1.21 -21.68
CA PRO A 392 30.65 -1.76 -22.85
C PRO A 392 30.77 -3.30 -22.97
N GLY A 393 30.12 -4.09 -22.11
CA GLY A 393 30.42 -5.53 -21.97
C GLY A 393 29.26 -6.50 -22.21
N THR A 394 28.00 -6.07 -22.14
CA THR A 394 26.83 -6.98 -22.21
C THR A 394 26.20 -7.07 -23.59
N ALA A 395 26.26 -5.99 -24.39
CA ALA A 395 25.84 -6.02 -25.80
C ALA A 395 26.69 -7.00 -26.64
N ALA A 396 27.98 -7.14 -26.33
CA ALA A 396 28.89 -8.02 -27.05
C ALA A 396 28.63 -9.52 -26.82
N ARG A 397 28.12 -9.92 -25.64
CA ARG A 397 27.85 -11.34 -25.33
C ARG A 397 26.56 -11.85 -25.97
N LEU A 398 25.54 -11.01 -26.09
CA LEU A 398 24.32 -11.36 -26.83
C LEU A 398 24.54 -11.33 -28.35
N ALA A 399 25.43 -10.45 -28.85
CA ALA A 399 25.83 -10.45 -30.25
C ALA A 399 26.70 -11.68 -30.63
N GLY A 400 27.61 -12.13 -29.77
CA GLY A 400 28.60 -13.16 -30.14
C GLY A 400 28.07 -14.59 -30.32
N ALA A 401 27.07 -15.01 -29.55
CA ALA A 401 26.57 -16.39 -29.58
C ALA A 401 25.44 -16.61 -30.61
N GLY A 402 24.67 -15.56 -30.94
CA GLY A 402 23.57 -15.65 -31.92
C GLY A 402 23.98 -15.40 -33.37
N LEU A 403 25.08 -14.66 -33.62
CA LEU A 403 25.51 -14.32 -34.98
C LEU A 403 26.21 -15.48 -35.71
N LYS A 404 27.00 -16.30 -35.00
CA LYS A 404 27.71 -17.44 -35.60
C LYS A 404 26.74 -18.50 -36.16
N SER A 405 25.61 -18.68 -35.50
CA SER A 405 24.54 -19.60 -35.95
C SER A 405 23.70 -19.03 -37.11
N ARG A 406 23.76 -17.71 -37.36
CA ARG A 406 23.03 -17.02 -38.45
C ARG A 406 23.81 -17.00 -39.76
N LEU A 407 25.14 -17.11 -39.73
CA LEU A 407 25.99 -17.19 -40.93
C LEU A 407 26.02 -18.59 -41.55
N ALA A 408 25.79 -19.65 -40.77
CA ALA A 408 25.78 -21.04 -41.25
C ALA A 408 24.50 -21.43 -42.03
N LEU A 409 23.48 -20.55 -42.08
CA LEU A 409 22.14 -20.84 -42.61
C LEU A 409 21.71 -19.97 -43.81
N GLY A 410 22.66 -19.40 -44.56
CA GLY A 410 22.38 -18.90 -45.92
C GLY A 410 21.47 -17.67 -46.04
N MET A 411 21.51 -16.73 -45.08
CA MET A 411 20.73 -15.46 -45.12
C MET A 411 21.64 -14.23 -45.30
N GLY A 412 22.30 -14.09 -46.47
CA GLY A 412 23.36 -13.08 -46.64
C GLY A 412 22.99 -11.74 -47.30
N LYS A 413 21.93 -11.64 -48.12
CA LYS A 413 21.75 -10.45 -49.00
C LYS A 413 20.53 -9.58 -48.67
N ARG A 414 19.44 -10.16 -48.16
CA ARG A 414 18.20 -9.42 -47.86
C ARG A 414 18.18 -8.78 -46.47
N ALA A 415 18.91 -9.35 -45.51
CA ALA A 415 19.07 -8.78 -44.17
C ALA A 415 19.95 -7.52 -44.18
N LYS A 416 20.99 -7.49 -45.03
CA LYS A 416 21.87 -6.32 -45.22
C LYS A 416 21.11 -5.13 -45.79
N ALA A 417 20.35 -5.33 -46.86
CA ALA A 417 19.52 -4.30 -47.48
C ALA A 417 18.43 -3.73 -46.54
N LYS A 418 17.92 -4.53 -45.59
CA LYS A 418 16.96 -4.08 -44.57
C LYS A 418 17.62 -3.32 -43.42
N ALA A 419 18.83 -3.72 -43.00
CA ALA A 419 19.61 -3.00 -42.00
C ALA A 419 20.01 -1.60 -42.49
N ASP A 420 20.40 -1.49 -43.76
CA ASP A 420 20.77 -0.20 -44.38
C ASP A 420 19.57 0.76 -44.52
N ALA A 421 18.34 0.22 -44.62
CA ALA A 421 17.11 1.01 -44.72
C ALA A 421 16.56 1.49 -43.36
N LEU A 422 16.84 0.77 -42.28
CA LEU A 422 16.34 1.08 -40.92
C LEU A 422 17.34 1.89 -40.10
N ALA A 423 18.64 1.80 -40.42
CA ALA A 423 19.71 2.52 -39.73
C ALA A 423 19.52 4.06 -39.67
N PRO A 424 19.05 4.76 -40.73
CA PRO A 424 18.91 6.22 -40.66
C PRO A 424 17.76 6.67 -39.77
N ILE A 425 16.73 5.83 -39.59
CA ILE A 425 15.54 6.16 -38.80
C ILE A 425 15.80 5.89 -37.30
N LEU A 426 16.54 4.82 -36.99
CA LEU A 426 16.85 4.41 -35.62
C LEU A 426 18.05 5.14 -35.01
N LEU A 427 18.88 5.79 -35.83
CA LEU A 427 20.08 6.52 -35.40
C LEU A 427 19.93 8.04 -35.57
N ASN A 428 18.74 8.55 -35.88
CA ASN A 428 18.50 9.99 -36.01
C ASN A 428 18.31 10.62 -34.62
N PRO A 429 19.17 11.58 -34.20
CA PRO A 429 19.12 12.17 -32.86
C PRO A 429 18.02 13.22 -32.64
N ASP A 430 17.13 13.46 -33.63
CA ASP A 430 16.07 14.47 -33.52
C ASP A 430 14.76 13.89 -32.90
N PRO A 431 14.34 14.33 -31.70
CA PRO A 431 13.16 13.83 -31.00
C PRO A 431 11.83 14.13 -31.71
N ALA A 432 11.76 15.15 -32.59
CA ALA A 432 10.54 15.45 -33.35
C ALA A 432 10.27 14.40 -34.45
N ALA A 433 11.32 13.86 -35.06
CA ALA A 433 11.21 12.79 -36.05
C ALA A 433 10.73 11.47 -35.42
N GLY A 434 11.16 11.18 -34.19
CA GLY A 434 10.74 9.99 -33.43
C GLY A 434 9.24 10.02 -33.05
N LEU A 435 8.70 11.19 -32.73
CA LEU A 435 7.26 11.36 -32.45
C LEU A 435 6.41 11.21 -33.72
N SER A 436 6.85 11.76 -34.86
CA SER A 436 6.16 11.56 -36.15
C SER A 436 6.11 10.09 -36.55
N ALA A 437 7.16 9.31 -36.25
CA ALA A 437 7.18 7.88 -36.49
C ALA A 437 6.19 7.13 -35.58
N ILE A 438 6.02 7.56 -34.33
CA ILE A 438 5.03 7.00 -33.39
C ILE A 438 3.59 7.33 -33.85
N ASP A 439 3.33 8.54 -34.34
CA ASP A 439 2.02 8.92 -34.88
C ASP A 439 1.70 8.15 -36.17
N ASP A 440 2.68 7.93 -37.04
CA ASP A 440 2.53 7.10 -38.24
C ASP A 440 2.30 5.62 -37.88
N ILE A 441 2.90 5.14 -36.79
CA ILE A 441 2.66 3.81 -36.22
C ILE A 441 1.24 3.70 -35.64
N LEU A 442 0.74 4.72 -34.95
CA LEU A 442 -0.62 4.75 -34.42
C LEU A 442 -1.67 4.80 -35.55
N ALA A 443 -1.44 5.60 -36.59
CA ALA A 443 -2.30 5.67 -37.76
C ALA A 443 -2.37 4.32 -38.51
N ARG A 444 -1.24 3.61 -38.62
CA ARG A 444 -1.19 2.26 -39.22
C ARG A 444 -1.78 1.18 -38.31
N ASN A 445 -1.68 1.32 -36.99
CA ASN A 445 -2.33 0.44 -36.03
C ASN A 445 -3.87 0.57 -36.12
N LEU A 446 -4.40 1.77 -36.28
CA LEU A 446 -5.83 2.00 -36.53
C LEU A 446 -6.30 1.32 -37.83
N ALA A 447 -5.52 1.40 -38.91
CA ALA A 447 -5.80 0.69 -40.16
C ALA A 447 -5.75 -0.84 -40.00
N TYR A 448 -4.83 -1.36 -39.18
CA TYR A 448 -4.73 -2.79 -38.87
C TYR A 448 -5.89 -3.27 -37.97
N GLN A 449 -6.33 -2.46 -37.00
CA GLN A 449 -7.52 -2.76 -36.22
C GLN A 449 -8.77 -2.84 -37.09
N ALA A 450 -8.90 -1.97 -38.11
CA ALA A 450 -9.96 -2.06 -39.10
C ALA A 450 -9.87 -3.37 -39.90
N PHE A 451 -8.67 -3.83 -40.26
CA PHE A 451 -8.45 -5.13 -40.89
C PHE A 451 -8.82 -6.32 -39.98
N ILE A 452 -8.44 -6.29 -38.69
CA ILE A 452 -8.83 -7.32 -37.72
C ILE A 452 -10.34 -7.35 -37.51
N GLN A 453 -11.00 -6.18 -37.44
CA GLN A 453 -12.47 -6.11 -37.36
C GLN A 453 -13.14 -6.66 -38.61
N ALA A 454 -12.60 -6.40 -39.80
CA ALA A 454 -13.07 -6.98 -41.06
C ALA A 454 -12.83 -8.50 -41.14
N SER A 455 -11.81 -9.00 -40.44
CA SER A 455 -11.43 -10.42 -40.38
C SER A 455 -12.13 -11.19 -39.26
N ARG A 456 -12.91 -10.53 -38.39
CA ARG A 456 -13.74 -11.20 -37.39
C ARG A 456 -14.88 -11.93 -38.11
N PRO A 457 -15.08 -13.25 -37.89
CA PRO A 457 -16.25 -13.92 -38.42
C PRO A 457 -17.50 -13.29 -37.80
N LYS A 458 -18.38 -12.71 -38.64
CA LYS A 458 -19.73 -12.30 -38.21
C LYS A 458 -20.40 -13.54 -37.62
N ARG A 459 -20.73 -13.50 -36.32
CA ARG A 459 -21.61 -14.51 -35.71
C ARG A 459 -22.95 -14.44 -36.43
N LEU A 460 -23.16 -15.37 -37.37
CA LEU A 460 -24.49 -15.68 -37.89
C LEU A 460 -25.29 -16.16 -36.68
N GLY A 461 -26.34 -15.41 -36.32
CA GLY A 461 -27.28 -15.84 -35.29
C GLY A 461 -27.95 -17.14 -35.70
N MET A 462 -27.62 -18.24 -35.03
CA MET A 462 -28.52 -19.39 -34.96
C MET A 462 -29.68 -19.02 -34.04
N PHE A 463 -30.73 -18.43 -34.61
CA PHE A 463 -32.08 -18.60 -34.10
C PHE A 463 -32.80 -19.55 -35.05
N GLY A 464 -33.29 -20.65 -34.50
CA GLY A 464 -33.97 -21.70 -35.25
C GLY A 464 -35.25 -21.19 -35.90
N ALA A 465 -35.41 -21.50 -37.18
CA ALA A 465 -36.72 -21.55 -37.83
C ALA A 465 -36.85 -22.95 -38.42
N GLY A 466 -37.72 -23.75 -37.81
CA GLY A 466 -38.06 -25.08 -38.26
C GLY A 466 -38.66 -25.02 -39.67
N VAL A 467 -38.16 -25.90 -40.53
CA VAL A 467 -38.75 -26.18 -41.84
C VAL A 467 -40.06 -26.94 -41.59
N GLY A 468 -41.17 -26.22 -41.63
CA GLY A 468 -42.52 -26.78 -41.72
C GLY A 468 -43.02 -26.64 -43.15
N SER A 469 -43.02 -27.74 -43.88
CA SER A 469 -43.67 -27.90 -45.18
C SER A 469 -45.18 -27.70 -45.06
N GLN A 470 -45.77 -26.78 -45.82
CA GLN A 470 -47.06 -26.97 -46.49
C GLN A 470 -47.17 -26.10 -47.75
N ALA A 471 -47.68 -26.76 -48.80
CA ALA A 471 -47.97 -26.23 -50.11
C ALA A 471 -49.21 -25.32 -50.11
N ALA A 472 -49.21 -24.29 -50.96
CA ALA A 472 -50.42 -23.71 -51.52
C ALA A 472 -50.11 -23.08 -52.88
N VAL A 473 -51.04 -23.30 -53.80
CA VAL A 473 -50.96 -23.14 -55.25
C VAL A 473 -51.68 -21.85 -55.68
N ALA A 474 -51.05 -21.06 -56.56
CA ALA A 474 -51.62 -20.14 -57.58
C ALA A 474 -52.46 -18.90 -57.12
N PRO A 475 -52.74 -17.91 -58.01
CA PRO A 475 -52.41 -17.80 -59.44
C PRO A 475 -51.74 -16.50 -59.93
N LEU A 476 -51.18 -16.61 -61.13
CA LEU A 476 -50.79 -15.52 -62.04
C LEU A 476 -52.03 -14.89 -62.69
N SER A 477 -51.97 -13.59 -62.94
CA SER A 477 -52.95 -12.85 -63.75
C SER A 477 -52.27 -12.32 -65.01
N TYR A 478 -52.90 -12.63 -66.15
CA TYR A 478 -52.68 -12.23 -67.55
C TYR A 478 -51.48 -12.81 -68.31
#